data_AF-A0A176THQ7-F1
#
_entry.id   AF-A0A176THQ7-F1
#
_cell.length_a   1.000
_cell.length_b   1.000
_cell.length_c   1.000
_cell.angle_alpha   90.00
_cell.angle_beta   90.00
_cell.angle_gamma   90.00
#
_symmetry.space_group_name_H-M   'P 1'
#
loop_
_entity.id
_entity.type
_entity.pdbx_description
1 polymer ?
#
loop_
_entity_poly.entity_id
_entity_poly.type
_entity_poly.pdbx_seq_one_letter_code
_entity_poly.pdbx_strand_id
1 'polypeptide(L)' 'MLLRVQTTDDEVLYVNENQIAYVKKVDTRLLDEESTWQVFLTDVAETSFIIPYSELKRQKQVV' A
#
# COMPACT_ATOMS: atom_id res chain seq x y z
N MET A 1 -5.31 -5.39 -8.94
CA MET A 1 -5.71 -3.97 -9.00
C MET A 1 -5.80 -3.47 -7.56
N LEU A 2 -5.42 -2.24 -7.25
CA LEU A 2 -5.45 -1.73 -5.86
C LEU A 2 -6.78 -1.00 -5.61
N LEU A 3 -7.55 -1.47 -4.63
CA LEU A 3 -8.78 -0.84 -4.17
C LEU A 3 -8.47 0.12 -3.02
N ARG A 4 -8.83 1.40 -3.16
CA ARG A 4 -8.70 2.41 -2.11
C ARG A 4 -9.86 2.28 -1.12
N VAL A 5 -9.54 2.12 0.16
CA VAL A 5 -10.49 2.06 1.27
C VAL A 5 -10.09 3.10 2.31
N GLN A 6 -11.06 3.87 2.80
CA GLN A 6 -10.85 4.78 3.93
C GLN A 6 -11.48 4.14 5.16
N THR A 7 -10.72 4.03 6.25
CA THR A 7 -11.21 3.47 7.51
C THR A 7 -11.96 4.55 8.31
N THR A 8 -12.64 4.12 9.37
CA THR A 8 -13.32 5.02 10.33
C THR A 8 -12.36 5.93 11.09
N ASP A 9 -11.07 5.58 11.11
CA ASP A 9 -10.00 6.33 11.79
C ASP A 9 -9.25 7.28 10.83
N ASP A 10 -9.85 7.58 9.66
CA ASP A 10 -9.25 8.38 8.58
C ASP A 10 -7.95 7.81 7.98
N GLU A 11 -7.67 6.53 8.22
CA GLU A 11 -6.56 5.84 7.57
C GLU A 11 -6.95 5.45 6.14
N VAL A 12 -6.05 5.69 5.19
CA VAL A 12 -6.24 5.29 3.79
C VAL A 12 -5.44 4.02 3.53
N LEU A 13 -6.15 2.96 3.17
CA LEU A 13 -5.60 1.65 2.82
C LEU A 13 -5.79 1.40 1.33
N TYR A 14 -4.80 0.77 0.69
CA TYR A 14 -4.97 0.23 -0.65
C TYR A 14 -4.81 -1.29 -0.62
N VAL A 15 -5.84 -2.02 -1.05
CA VAL A 15 -5.91 -3.49 -0.96
C VAL A 15 -5.73 -4.09 -2.34
N ASN A 16 -4.87 -5.09 -2.49
CA ASN A 16 -4.80 -5.86 -3.72
C ASN A 16 -5.87 -6.97 -3.69
N GLU A 17 -6.77 -6.99 -4.67
CA GLU A 17 -7.84 -8.00 -4.72
C GLU A 17 -7.31 -9.43 -4.97
N ASN A 18 -6.11 -9.58 -5.53
CA ASN A 18 -5.57 -10.89 -5.96
C ASN A 18 -4.63 -11.55 -4.93
N GLN A 19 -4.19 -10.81 -3.92
CA GLN A 19 -3.38 -11.29 -2.81
C GLN A 19 -3.74 -10.38 -1.65
N ILE A 20 -4.12 -10.90 -0.48
CA ILE A 20 -4.67 -10.14 0.66
C ILE A 20 -3.58 -9.25 1.33
N ALA A 21 -2.75 -8.56 0.56
CA ALA A 21 -1.83 -7.54 1.04
C ALA A 21 -2.55 -6.18 1.04
N TYR A 22 -2.48 -5.46 2.15
CA TYR A 22 -2.89 -4.06 2.20
C TYR A 22 -1.66 -3.17 2.38
N VAL A 23 -1.73 -1.95 1.84
CA VAL A 23 -0.70 -0.93 2.05
C VAL A 23 -1.27 0.24 2.82
N LYS A 24 -0.48 0.76 3.75
CA LYS A 24 -0.82 1.91 4.60
C LYS A 24 0.12 3.06 4.27
N LYS A 25 -0.44 4.26 4.14
CA LYS A 25 0.35 5.48 4.01
C LYS A 25 1.01 5.81 5.33
N VAL A 26 2.32 6.04 5.33
CA VAL A 26 3.05 6.34 6.57
C VAL A 26 2.75 7.77 7.04
N ASP A 27 2.81 8.73 6.13
CA ASP A 27 2.45 10.12 6.40
C ASP A 27 1.24 10.53 5.55
N THR A 28 0.10 10.73 6.19
CA THR A 28 -1.15 11.09 5.54
C THR A 28 -1.20 12.53 5.05
N ARG A 29 -0.27 13.40 5.47
CA ARG A 29 -0.22 14.82 5.10
C ARG A 29 0.45 15.07 3.76
N LEU A 30 1.33 14.16 3.34
CA LEU A 30 2.03 14.25 2.06
C LEU A 30 1.12 13.85 0.91
N LEU A 31 1.43 14.28 -0.31
CA LEU A 31 0.75 13.75 -1.49
C LEU A 31 1.16 12.29 -1.71
N ASP A 32 0.28 11.49 -2.30
CA ASP A 32 0.54 10.05 -2.50
C ASP A 32 1.87 9.80 -3.21
N GLU A 33 2.19 10.62 -4.21
CA GLU A 33 3.40 10.55 -5.05
C GLU A 33 4.70 10.83 -4.30
N GLU A 34 4.61 11.58 -3.20
CA GLU A 34 5.74 11.98 -2.36
C GLU A 34 5.84 11.09 -1.10
N SER A 35 4.89 10.17 -0.92
CA SER A 35 4.74 9.41 0.30
C SER A 35 5.49 8.09 0.28
N THR A 36 5.92 7.69 1.47
CA THR A 36 6.33 6.32 1.77
C THR A 36 5.14 5.52 2.30
N TRP A 37 5.13 4.24 1.95
CA TRP A 37 4.02 3.33 2.21
C TRP A 37 4.54 2.07 2.89
N GLN A 38 3.80 1.57 3.85
CA GLN A 38 4.05 0.30 4.50
C GLN A 38 3.17 -0.77 3.88
N VAL A 39 3.78 -1.84 3.38
CA VAL A 39 3.09 -2.98 2.79
C VAL A 39 2.99 -4.09 3.82
N PHE A 40 1.80 -4.63 4.03
CA PHE A 40 1.55 -5.76 4.92
C PHE A 40 1.20 -7.00 4.10
N LEU A 41 1.92 -8.10 4.35
CA LEU A 41 1.68 -9.38 3.70
C LEU A 41 0.88 -10.28 4.65
N THR A 42 -0.26 -10.82 4.21
CA THR A 42 -1.13 -11.67 5.05
C THR A 42 -0.61 -13.07 5.33
N ASP A 43 0.33 -13.57 4.52
CA ASP A 43 0.72 -14.99 4.57
C ASP A 43 1.83 -15.27 5.61
N VAL A 44 2.40 -14.21 6.21
CA VAL A 44 3.43 -14.35 7.24
C VAL A 44 3.09 -13.38 8.36
N ALA A 45 2.80 -13.92 9.54
CA ALA A 45 2.52 -13.14 10.73
C ALA A 45 3.52 -11.97 10.84
N GLU A 46 3.00 -10.75 10.73
CA GLU A 46 3.71 -9.49 10.97
C GLU A 46 4.83 -9.12 9.99
N THR A 47 4.87 -9.69 8.78
CA THR A 47 5.85 -9.22 7.78
C THR A 47 5.33 -7.97 7.07
N SER A 48 6.00 -6.85 7.34
CA SER A 48 5.79 -5.59 6.63
C SER A 48 7.10 -4.97 6.18
N PHE A 49 7.05 -4.21 5.10
CA PHE A 49 8.19 -3.47 4.58
C PHE A 49 7.76 -2.11 4.03
N ILE A 50 8.69 -1.17 3.97
CA ILE A 50 8.44 0.21 3.55
C ILE A 50 8.91 0.39 2.11
N ILE A 51 8.06 0.98 1.27
CA ILE A 51 8.38 1.34 -0.12
C ILE A 51 7.96 2.77 -0.43
N PRO A 52 8.68 3.46 -1.33
CA PRO A 52 8.21 4.72 -1.90
C PRO A 52 7.05 4.47 -2.88
N TYR A 53 6.20 5.49 -3.09
CA TYR A 53 5.09 5.38 -4.04
C TYR A 53 5.50 5.03 -5.48
N SER A 54 6.69 5.44 -5.91
CA SER A 54 7.21 5.12 -7.24
C SER A 54 7.30 3.61 -7.50
N GLU A 55 7.58 2.82 -6.46
CA GLU A 55 7.70 1.36 -6.56
C GLU A 55 6.33 0.66 -6.47
N LEU A 56 5.28 1.30 -5.91
CA LEU A 56 3.91 0.77 -5.93
C LEU A 56 3.35 0.68 -7.36
N LYS A 57 3.67 1.64 -8.23
CA LYS A 57 3.16 1.69 -9.61
C LYS A 57 3.89 0.74 -10.57
N ARG A 58 5.05 0.19 -10.20
CA ARG A 58 5.95 -0.52 -11.11
C ARG A 58 5.48 -1.93 -11.51
N GLN A 59 4.32 -2.40 -11.03
CA GLN A 59 3.77 -3.72 -11.36
C GLN A 59 3.11 -3.84 -12.76
N LYS A 60 3.18 -2.82 -13.63
CA LYS A 60 2.57 -2.88 -14.97
C LYS A 60 3.52 -3.13 -16.15
N GLN A 61 4.76 -3.54 -15.92
CA GLN A 61 5.66 -3.91 -17.02
C GLN A 61 6.62 -5.04 -16.62
N VAL A 62 6.15 -6.27 -16.74
CA VAL A 62 6.99 -7.41 -17.11
C VAL A 62 6.35 -8.01 -18.35
N VAL A 63 7.21 -8.18 -19.37
CA VAL A 63 7.00 -8.54 -20.79
C VAL A 63 5.96 -9.62 -21.03
#